data_AF-A0A9X4QSZ2-F1
#
_entry.id   AF-A0A9X4QSZ2-F1
#
_cell.length_a   1.000
_cell.length_b   1.000
_cell.length_c   1.000
_cell.angle_alpha   90.00
_cell.angle_beta   90.00
_cell.angle_gamma   90.00
#
_symmetry.space_group_name_H-M   'P 1'
#
loop_
_entity.id
_entity.type
_entity.pdbx_description
1 polymer ?
#
loop_
_entity_poly.entity_id
_entity_poly.type
_entity_poly.pdbx_seq_one_letter_code
_entity_poly.pdbx_strand_id
1 'polypeptide(L)'
;MYSFKNNVVYEMFDFEKYNEAYKFNVNYEDFYKVSVSHPQLDVLFTIDISSKGYDYLSQYYDDDGKLKQPVQGEVLALGGLFPIVTNERGVGYDLFALQRIIGTTNADTLGYVENLLTWNGDRFASARLTVAILGSKLISLF
;
A
#
# COMPACT_ATOMS: atom_id res chain seq x y z
N MET A 1 7.33 18.72 4.25
CA MET A 1 8.75 18.70 4.69
C MET A 1 9.50 19.76 3.91
N TYR A 2 10.27 20.59 4.60
CA TYR A 2 11.01 21.69 3.98
C TYR A 2 12.50 21.62 4.37
N SER A 3 13.36 22.04 3.46
CA SER A 3 14.75 22.38 3.72
C SER A 3 14.90 23.89 3.86
N PHE A 4 15.90 24.32 4.64
CA PHE A 4 16.23 25.72 4.87
C PHE A 4 17.72 25.98 4.63
N LYS A 5 18.26 25.46 3.53
CA LYS A 5 19.67 25.58 3.18
C LYS A 5 19.97 26.98 2.64
N ASN A 6 21.03 27.62 3.14
CA ASN A 6 21.47 28.95 2.70
C ASN A 6 20.36 30.03 2.77
N ASN A 7 19.50 29.97 3.79
CA ASN A 7 18.34 30.86 3.95
C ASN A 7 17.30 30.78 2.82
N VAL A 8 17.30 29.71 2.03
CA VAL A 8 16.30 29.44 1.01
C VAL A 8 15.38 28.32 1.48
N VAL A 9 14.08 28.58 1.50
CA VAL A 9 13.06 27.57 1.77
C VAL A 9 12.88 26.72 0.52
N TYR A 10 12.96 25.41 0.69
CA TYR A 10 12.70 24.46 -0.39
C TYR A 10 11.75 23.36 0.09
N GLU A 11 10.62 23.18 -0.58
CA GLU A 11 9.68 22.09 -0.30
C GLU A 11 10.24 20.77 -0.81
N MET A 12 10.59 19.87 0.10
CA MET A 12 11.16 18.56 -0.26
C MET A 12 10.09 17.49 -0.42
N PHE A 13 8.98 17.60 0.32
CA PHE A 13 7.89 16.63 0.29
C PHE A 13 6.59 17.30 0.75
N ASP A 14 5.51 17.03 0.03
CA ASP A 14 4.16 17.49 0.33
C ASP A 14 3.25 16.26 0.43
N PHE A 15 2.52 16.18 1.53
CA PHE A 15 1.63 15.07 1.85
C PHE A 15 0.46 14.94 0.88
N GLU A 16 -0.18 16.07 0.54
CA GLU A 16 -1.33 16.08 -0.36
C GLU A 16 -0.89 15.72 -1.77
N LYS A 17 0.22 16.30 -2.24
CA LYS A 17 0.78 15.94 -3.57
C LYS A 17 1.16 14.47 -3.65
N TYR A 18 1.66 13.88 -2.56
CA TYR A 18 1.94 12.45 -2.51
C TYR A 18 0.65 11.63 -2.63
N ASN A 19 -0.39 11.92 -1.84
CA ASN A 19 -1.65 11.19 -1.90
C ASN A 19 -2.36 11.33 -3.25
N GLU A 20 -2.20 12.48 -3.91
CA GLU A 20 -2.72 12.69 -5.27
C GLU A 20 -1.98 11.86 -6.32
N ALA A 21 -0.66 11.76 -6.19
CA ALA A 21 0.19 11.03 -7.13
C ALA A 21 0.10 9.51 -6.97
N TYR A 22 0.04 9.01 -5.73
CA TYR A 22 0.04 7.59 -5.38
C TYR A 22 -1.35 7.08 -5.04
N LYS A 23 -2.24 7.11 -6.03
CA LYS A 23 -3.59 6.52 -5.95
C LYS A 23 -3.59 5.10 -6.47
N PHE A 24 -4.24 4.22 -5.73
CA PHE A 24 -4.35 2.81 -6.06
C PHE A 24 -5.80 2.42 -6.26
N ASN A 25 -6.03 1.53 -7.23
CA ASN A 25 -7.31 0.85 -7.38
C ASN A 25 -7.25 -0.46 -6.59
N VAL A 26 -8.27 -0.72 -5.77
CA VAL A 26 -8.39 -1.96 -5.01
C VAL A 26 -9.68 -2.66 -5.42
N ASN A 27 -9.57 -3.79 -6.11
CA ASN A 27 -10.73 -4.56 -6.52
C ASN A 27 -10.64 -5.97 -5.95
N TYR A 28 -11.76 -6.46 -5.44
CA TYR A 28 -11.88 -7.88 -5.19
C TYR A 28 -11.95 -8.58 -6.55
N GLU A 29 -11.37 -9.77 -6.61
CA GLU A 29 -11.33 -10.64 -7.78
C GLU A 29 -11.86 -12.01 -7.36
N ASP A 30 -12.26 -12.81 -8.36
CA ASP A 30 -12.62 -14.20 -8.15
C ASP A 30 -11.52 -14.99 -7.44
N PHE A 31 -11.94 -16.07 -6.78
CA PHE A 31 -11.09 -17.01 -6.06
C PHE A 31 -10.32 -16.36 -4.90
N TYR A 32 -11.03 -15.55 -4.12
CA TYR A 32 -10.57 -14.96 -2.86
C TYR A 32 -9.30 -14.13 -3.00
N LYS A 33 -9.24 -13.33 -4.06
CA LYS A 33 -8.12 -12.45 -4.36
C LYS A 33 -8.56 -11.00 -4.30
N VAL A 34 -7.63 -10.12 -3.96
CA VAL A 34 -7.80 -8.67 -4.05
C VAL A 34 -6.64 -8.12 -4.87
N SER A 35 -6.95 -7.46 -5.98
CA SER A 35 -5.99 -6.73 -6.80
C SER A 35 -5.77 -5.34 -6.22
N VAL A 36 -4.50 -4.92 -6.13
CA VAL A 36 -4.11 -3.55 -5.76
C VAL A 36 -3.20 -3.04 -6.87
N SER A 37 -3.67 -2.07 -7.64
CA SER A 37 -2.97 -1.62 -8.84
C SER A 37 -2.74 -0.11 -8.84
N HIS A 38 -1.63 0.30 -9.44
CA HIS A 38 -1.35 1.71 -9.73
C HIS A 38 -1.01 1.84 -11.22
N PRO A 39 -2.00 2.20 -12.06
CA PRO A 39 -1.86 2.17 -13.52
C PRO A 39 -0.72 3.05 -14.05
N GLN A 40 -0.49 4.22 -13.45
CA GLN A 40 0.55 5.16 -13.88
C GLN A 40 1.97 4.61 -13.67
N LEU A 41 2.15 3.72 -12.69
CA LEU A 41 3.42 3.04 -12.43
C LEU A 41 3.48 1.64 -13.05
N ASP A 42 2.43 1.21 -13.77
CA ASP A 42 2.29 -0.11 -14.39
C ASP A 42 2.58 -1.27 -13.41
N VAL A 43 1.99 -1.18 -12.21
CA VAL A 43 2.19 -2.16 -11.13
C VAL A 43 0.86 -2.76 -10.68
N LEU A 44 0.89 -4.06 -10.42
CA LEU A 44 -0.23 -4.85 -9.92
C LEU A 44 0.28 -5.77 -8.81
N PHE A 45 -0.38 -5.70 -7.66
CA PHE A 45 -0.21 -6.62 -6.55
C PHE A 45 -1.49 -7.45 -6.38
N THR A 46 -1.35 -8.67 -5.88
CA THR A 46 -2.49 -9.54 -5.57
C THR A 46 -2.34 -10.05 -4.15
N ILE A 47 -3.36 -9.78 -3.34
CA ILE A 47 -3.47 -10.28 -1.97
C ILE A 47 -4.41 -11.49 -2.01
N ASP A 48 -3.95 -12.61 -1.47
CA ASP A 48 -4.80 -13.77 -1.20
C ASP A 48 -5.49 -13.55 0.16
N ILE A 49 -6.82 -13.57 0.17
CA ILE A 49 -7.65 -13.38 1.37
C ILE A 49 -8.34 -14.67 1.81
N SER A 50 -7.99 -15.83 1.26
CA SER A 50 -8.58 -17.14 1.60
C SER A 50 -8.49 -17.46 3.10
N SER A 51 -7.50 -16.91 3.81
CA SER A 51 -7.35 -17.10 5.25
C SER A 51 -8.34 -16.31 6.12
N LYS A 52 -9.20 -15.45 5.54
CA LYS A 52 -10.18 -14.63 6.30
C LYS A 52 -11.35 -15.46 6.85
N GLY A 53 -11.53 -16.70 6.37
CA GLY A 53 -12.54 -17.64 6.86
C GLY A 53 -13.92 -17.46 6.22
N TYR A 54 -14.77 -18.47 6.40
CA TYR A 54 -16.06 -18.58 5.72
C TYR A 54 -17.01 -17.40 6.01
N ASP A 55 -17.13 -16.99 7.27
CA ASP A 55 -18.03 -15.89 7.68
C ASP A 55 -17.69 -14.56 6.99
N TYR A 56 -16.40 -14.34 6.70
CA TYR A 56 -15.96 -13.18 5.93
C TYR A 56 -16.19 -13.40 4.42
N LEU A 57 -15.69 -14.51 3.87
CA LEU A 57 -15.68 -14.74 2.42
C LEU A 57 -17.09 -14.90 1.84
N SER A 58 -18.00 -15.56 2.55
CA SER A 58 -19.39 -15.77 2.12
C SER A 58 -20.18 -14.47 1.95
N GLN A 59 -19.72 -13.33 2.49
CA GLN A 59 -20.33 -12.03 2.26
C GLN A 59 -20.13 -11.52 0.82
N TYR A 60 -19.03 -11.92 0.17
CA TYR A 60 -18.62 -11.40 -1.14
C TYR A 60 -18.63 -12.45 -2.24
N TYR A 61 -18.48 -13.73 -1.87
CA TYR A 61 -18.27 -14.83 -2.80
C TYR A 61 -19.38 -15.88 -2.71
N ASP A 62 -19.67 -16.50 -3.85
CA ASP A 62 -20.43 -17.75 -3.93
C ASP A 62 -19.57 -18.95 -3.51
N ASP A 63 -20.22 -20.10 -3.30
CA ASP A 63 -19.55 -21.33 -2.83
C ASP A 63 -18.49 -21.86 -3.83
N ASP A 64 -18.55 -21.46 -5.10
CA ASP A 64 -17.54 -21.78 -6.12
C ASP A 64 -16.35 -20.79 -6.14
N GLY A 65 -16.36 -19.80 -5.24
CA GLY A 65 -15.31 -18.79 -5.10
C GLY A 65 -15.44 -17.61 -6.05
N LYS A 66 -16.51 -17.50 -6.83
CA LYS A 66 -16.77 -16.32 -7.68
C LYS A 66 -17.38 -15.18 -6.91
N LEU A 67 -17.09 -13.94 -7.34
CA LEU A 67 -17.73 -12.77 -6.76
C LEU A 67 -19.22 -12.74 -7.09
N LYS A 68 -20.03 -12.48 -6.07
CA LYS A 68 -21.48 -12.27 -6.21
C LYS A 68 -21.79 -11.02 -7.03
N GLN A 69 -20.95 -10.01 -6.89
CA GLN A 69 -21.01 -8.73 -7.59
C GLN A 69 -19.65 -8.04 -7.49
N PRO A 70 -19.36 -7.01 -8.32
CA PRO A 70 -18.13 -6.22 -8.18
C PRO A 70 -18.02 -5.59 -6.78
N VAL A 71 -16.86 -5.74 -6.15
CA VAL A 71 -16.57 -5.19 -4.81
C VAL A 71 -15.23 -4.46 -4.85
N GLN A 72 -15.18 -3.30 -4.20
CA GLN A 72 -13.99 -2.45 -4.13
C GLN A 72 -13.55 -2.26 -2.70
N GLY A 73 -12.23 -2.21 -2.51
CA GLY A 73 -11.60 -1.69 -1.31
C GLY A 73 -11.02 -0.31 -1.56
N GLU A 74 -10.11 0.11 -0.70
CA GLU A 74 -9.45 1.41 -0.84
C GLU A 74 -8.02 1.35 -0.27
N VAL A 75 -7.10 2.11 -0.89
CA VAL A 75 -5.84 2.47 -0.23
C VAL A 75 -6.03 3.86 0.36
N LEU A 76 -5.95 3.95 1.68
CA LEU A 76 -6.13 5.21 2.39
C LEU A 76 -4.98 6.19 2.09
N ALA A 77 -5.21 7.45 2.45
CA ALA A 77 -4.15 8.45 2.50
C ALA A 77 -2.95 7.97 3.34
N LEU A 78 -1.80 8.60 3.13
CA LEU A 78 -0.56 8.30 3.82
C LEU A 78 -0.77 8.28 5.34
N GLY A 79 -0.57 7.12 5.95
CA GLY A 79 -0.77 6.90 7.38
C GLY A 79 0.51 7.05 8.20
N GLY A 80 1.67 6.95 7.53
CA GLY A 80 2.97 7.15 8.15
C GLY A 80 4.04 7.49 7.13
N LEU A 81 4.99 8.33 7.53
CA LEU A 81 6.16 8.71 6.75
C LEU A 81 7.37 8.71 7.67
N PHE A 82 8.33 7.82 7.41
CA PHE A 82 9.46 7.60 8.31
C PHE A 82 10.77 7.83 7.57
N PRO A 83 11.72 8.61 8.12
CA PRO A 83 13.07 8.65 7.59
C PRO A 83 13.77 7.32 7.90
N ILE A 84 14.38 6.70 6.90
CA ILE A 84 15.10 5.44 7.04
C ILE A 84 16.47 5.51 6.35
N VAL A 85 17.41 4.72 6.85
CA VAL A 85 18.75 4.59 6.24
C VAL A 85 18.76 3.31 5.42
N THR A 86 18.87 3.43 4.11
CA THR A 86 18.96 2.31 3.16
C THR A 86 20.38 2.10 2.63
N ASN A 87 21.24 3.12 2.75
CA ASN A 87 22.65 3.08 2.40
C ASN A 87 23.48 3.67 3.53
N GLU A 88 24.13 2.81 4.32
CA GLU A 88 24.94 3.21 5.48
C GLU A 88 26.17 4.06 5.12
N ARG A 89 26.60 4.03 3.85
CA ARG A 89 27.70 4.89 3.36
C ARG A 89 27.19 6.21 2.78
N GLY A 90 25.87 6.35 2.61
CA GLY A 90 25.21 7.57 2.14
C GLY A 90 25.08 8.59 3.26
N VAL A 91 25.08 9.87 2.90
CA VAL A 91 24.94 10.99 3.85
C VAL A 91 23.48 11.43 4.01
N GLY A 92 22.53 10.70 3.42
CA GLY A 92 21.11 11.07 3.33
C GLY A 92 20.17 9.97 3.83
N TYR A 93 18.93 10.38 4.13
CA TYR A 93 17.84 9.48 4.49
C TYR A 93 16.92 9.28 3.27
N ASP A 94 16.41 8.07 3.14
CA ASP A 94 15.23 7.77 2.33
C ASP A 94 13.97 7.96 3.17
N LEU A 95 12.81 7.99 2.52
CA LEU A 95 11.53 8.00 3.21
C LEU A 95 10.79 6.69 2.98
N PHE A 96 10.26 6.11 4.05
CA PHE A 96 9.34 4.99 3.99
C PHE A 96 7.91 5.51 4.19
N ALA A 97 7.14 5.49 3.11
CA ALA A 97 5.74 5.89 3.10
C ALA A 97 4.83 4.66 3.25
N LEU A 98 3.92 4.71 4.21
CA LEU A 98 3.01 3.61 4.55
C LEU A 98 1.55 4.05 4.36
N GLN A 99 0.82 3.34 3.51
CA GLN A 99 -0.62 3.52 3.29
C GLN A 99 -1.35 2.22 3.59
N ARG A 100 -2.49 2.30 4.27
CA ARG A 100 -3.26 1.10 4.63
C ARG A 100 -4.21 0.72 3.49
N ILE A 101 -4.23 -0.57 3.16
CA ILE A 101 -5.17 -1.18 2.23
C ILE A 101 -6.34 -1.71 3.06
N ILE A 102 -7.53 -1.19 2.81
CA ILE A 102 -8.76 -1.62 3.48
C ILE A 102 -9.70 -2.32 2.49
N GLY A 103 -10.53 -3.21 3.03
CA GLY A 103 -11.65 -3.81 2.31
C GLY A 103 -12.84 -2.84 2.23
N THR A 104 -14.05 -3.40 2.22
CA THR A 104 -15.30 -2.61 2.11
C THR A 104 -15.59 -1.72 3.33
N THR A 105 -14.85 -1.90 4.43
CA THR A 105 -14.99 -1.07 5.64
C THR A 105 -13.62 -0.67 6.16
N ASN A 106 -13.52 0.47 6.84
CA ASN A 106 -12.27 0.97 7.41
C ASN A 106 -11.67 0.01 8.47
N ALA A 107 -12.50 -0.79 9.14
CA ALA A 107 -12.08 -1.78 10.13
C ALA A 107 -11.42 -3.03 9.52
N ASP A 108 -11.67 -3.30 8.24
CA ASP A 108 -11.12 -4.45 7.54
C ASP A 108 -9.80 -4.11 6.87
N THR A 109 -8.69 -4.31 7.58
CA THR A 109 -7.36 -4.16 6.99
C THR A 109 -7.00 -5.41 6.18
N LEU A 110 -6.64 -5.20 4.92
CA LEU A 110 -6.16 -6.25 4.01
C LEU A 110 -4.63 -6.29 3.94
N GLY A 111 -3.98 -5.14 4.13
CA GLY A 111 -2.52 -5.02 4.09
C GLY A 111 -2.09 -3.57 4.07
N TYR A 112 -0.86 -3.34 3.62
CA TYR A 112 -0.27 -2.01 3.51
C TYR A 112 0.50 -1.88 2.20
N VAL A 113 0.35 -0.74 1.53
CA VAL A 113 1.30 -0.29 0.53
C VAL A 113 2.49 0.33 1.26
N GLU A 114 3.67 -0.14 0.92
CA GLU A 114 4.94 0.30 1.43
C GLU A 114 5.75 0.89 0.26
N ASN A 115 5.99 2.20 0.31
CA ASN A 115 6.70 2.91 -0.74
C ASN A 115 8.01 3.46 -0.19
N LEU A 116 9.12 2.87 -0.64
CA LEU A 116 10.44 3.41 -0.40
C LEU A 116 10.70 4.54 -1.41
N LEU A 117 10.87 5.73 -0.88
CA LEU A 117 11.18 6.94 -1.63
C LEU A 117 12.64 7.33 -1.42
N THR A 118 13.40 7.42 -2.50
CA THR A 118 14.81 7.83 -2.47
C THR A 118 14.96 9.23 -3.06
N TRP A 119 15.82 10.05 -2.45
CA TRP A 119 16.14 11.37 -2.98
C TRP A 119 16.98 11.26 -4.25
N ASN A 120 16.49 11.80 -5.36
CA ASN A 120 17.18 11.74 -6.66
C ASN A 120 18.01 12.99 -7.01
N GLY A 121 18.11 13.95 -6.08
CA GLY A 121 18.75 15.26 -6.31
C GLY A 121 17.77 16.43 -6.38
N ASP A 122 16.52 16.17 -6.73
CA ASP A 122 15.43 17.15 -6.88
C ASP A 122 14.22 16.81 -6.00
N ARG A 123 13.81 15.55 -5.98
CA ARG A 123 12.64 15.10 -5.21
C ARG A 123 12.82 13.69 -4.68
N PHE A 124 11.95 13.33 -3.75
CA PHE A 124 11.74 11.95 -3.35
C PHE A 124 10.94 11.22 -4.45
N ALA A 125 11.55 10.19 -5.03
CA ALA A 125 10.93 9.36 -6.06
C ALA A 125 10.80 7.91 -5.57
N SER A 126 9.73 7.22 -5.98
CA SER A 126 9.56 5.80 -5.64
C SER A 126 10.71 4.98 -6.24
N ALA A 127 11.47 4.36 -5.35
CA ALA A 127 12.57 3.47 -5.69
C ALA A 127 12.14 2.01 -5.56
N ARG A 128 11.23 1.71 -4.64
CA ARG A 128 10.64 0.38 -4.48
C ARG A 128 9.25 0.48 -3.88
N LEU A 129 8.33 -0.24 -4.49
CA LEU A 129 6.95 -0.36 -4.03
C LEU A 129 6.65 -1.82 -3.67
N THR A 130 6.14 -2.05 -2.47
CA THR A 130 5.77 -3.38 -1.98
C THR A 130 4.38 -3.34 -1.36
N VAL A 131 3.74 -4.51 -1.29
CA VAL A 131 2.53 -4.72 -0.50
C VAL A 131 2.87 -5.69 0.62
N ALA A 132 2.69 -5.26 1.86
CA ALA A 132 2.80 -6.08 3.05
C ALA A 132 1.43 -6.60 3.46
N ILE A 133 1.36 -7.89 3.80
CA ILE A 133 0.14 -8.57 4.26
C ILE A 133 0.31 -9.02 5.72
N LEU A 134 -0.80 -9.06 6.46
CA LEU A 134 -0.79 -9.53 7.83
C LEU A 134 -0.61 -11.05 7.88
N GLY A 135 0.13 -11.53 8.87
CA GLY A 135 0.23 -12.96 9.13
C GLY A 135 -1.13 -13.57 9.47
N SER A 136 -1.44 -14.72 8.88
CA SER A 136 -2.58 -15.54 9.26
C SER A 136 -2.14 -16.61 10.27
N LYS A 137 -3.10 -17.22 10.96
CA LYS A 137 -2.79 -18.38 11.80
C LYS A 137 -2.25 -19.49 10.90
N LEU A 138 -1.11 -20.06 11.30
CA LEU A 138 -0.64 -21.31 10.72
C LEU A 138 -1.70 -22.37 11.04
N ILE A 139 -2.53 -22.73 10.06
CA ILE A 139 -3.44 -23.87 10.23
C ILE A 139 -2.53 -25.09 10.33
N SER A 140 -2.42 -25.69 11.52
CA SER A 140 -1.86 -27.04 11.65
C SER A 140 -2.86 -27.99 11.00
N LEU A 141 -2.72 -28.20 9.69
CA LEU A 141 -3.28 -29.38 9.03
C LEU A 141 -2.36 -30.57 9.35
N PHE A 142 -2.30 -30.93 10.62
CA PHE A 142 -1.79 -32.20 11.13
C PHE A 142 -2.60 -32.57 12.36
#